data_AF-A0A7S1CFX4-F1
#
_entry.id   AF-A0A7S1CFX4-F1
#
_cell.length_a   1.000
_cell.length_b   1.000
_cell.length_c   1.000
_cell.angle_alpha   90.00
_cell.angle_beta   90.00
_cell.angle_gamma   90.00
#
_symmetry.space_group_name_H-M   'P 1'
#
loop_
_entity.id
_entity.type
_entity.pdbx_description
1 polymer ?
#
loop_
_entity_poly.entity_id
_entity_poly.type
_entity_poly.pdbx_seq_one_letter_code
_entity_poly.pdbx_strand_id
1 'polypeptide(L)'
;VDPCSLVVFSDAFDVLYTGPPDDMVETFHAIGAPFVFSAECGCWPFVGRPNGREICTERFPAKSTLYRYHNTGAWMAYAFAAQDFVRRLVRGRTIREVGTANDQELAGDMILDG
;
A
#
# COMPACT_ATOMS: atom_id res chain seq x y z
N VAL A 1 1.41 13.31 16.52
CA VAL A 1 0.15 12.82 15.92
C VAL A 1 -0.45 11.84 16.90
N ASP A 2 -1.72 11.99 17.26
CA ASP A 2 -2.40 11.03 18.13
C ASP A 2 -2.44 9.65 17.42
N PRO A 3 -2.08 8.54 18.10
CA PRO A 3 -1.98 7.21 17.46
C PRO A 3 -3.26 6.75 16.77
N CYS A 4 -4.42 7.19 17.27
CA CYS A 4 -5.74 6.85 16.76
C CYS A 4 -6.23 7.78 15.64
N SER A 5 -5.47 8.84 15.31
CA SER A 5 -5.79 9.70 14.16
C SER A 5 -5.70 8.92 12.85
N LEU A 6 -6.57 9.25 11.90
CA LEU A 6 -6.53 8.69 10.56
C LEU A 6 -5.57 9.51 9.68
N VAL A 7 -4.80 8.80 8.86
CA VAL A 7 -3.86 9.36 7.89
C VAL A 7 -4.24 8.84 6.52
N VAL A 8 -4.36 9.75 5.56
CA VAL A 8 -4.48 9.44 4.14
C VAL A 8 -3.20 9.89 3.46
N PHE A 9 -2.62 9.00 2.67
CA PHE A 9 -1.57 9.32 1.72
C PHE A 9 -2.12 9.12 0.31
N SER A 10 -1.78 10.02 -0.59
CA SER A 10 -1.96 9.83 -2.01
C SER A 10 -0.83 10.48 -2.78
N ASP A 11 -0.64 10.04 -4.01
CA ASP A 11 0.16 10.75 -4.99
C ASP A 11 -0.38 12.16 -5.20
N ALA A 12 0.52 13.05 -5.63
CA ALA A 12 0.26 14.48 -5.66
C ALA A 12 -0.13 15.02 -7.03
N PHE A 13 0.28 14.35 -8.12
CA PHE A 13 0.19 14.92 -9.47
C PHE A 13 -1.03 14.43 -10.26
N ASP A 14 -1.52 13.23 -9.99
CA ASP A 14 -2.54 12.52 -10.76
C ASP A 14 -3.72 12.01 -9.92
N VAL A 15 -3.90 12.58 -8.72
CA VAL A 15 -5.01 12.26 -7.82
C VAL A 15 -5.97 13.45 -7.69
N LEU A 16 -7.27 13.16 -7.79
CA LEU A 16 -8.36 14.11 -7.51
C LEU A 16 -9.28 13.53 -6.45
N TYR A 17 -9.59 14.31 -5.42
CA TYR A 17 -10.60 13.96 -4.42
C TYR A 17 -11.99 14.33 -4.94
N THR A 18 -12.87 13.34 -5.06
CA THR A 18 -14.20 13.50 -5.69
C THR A 18 -15.37 13.49 -4.70
N GLY A 19 -15.10 13.36 -3.40
CA GLY A 19 -16.12 13.25 -2.36
C GLY A 19 -15.67 13.89 -1.03
N PRO A 20 -16.59 14.01 -0.06
CA PRO A 20 -16.28 14.54 1.26
C PRO A 20 -15.39 13.56 2.06
N PRO A 21 -14.62 14.07 3.03
CA PRO A 21 -13.74 13.24 3.85
C PRO A 21 -14.49 12.22 4.72
N ASP A 22 -15.73 12.54 5.14
CA ASP A 22 -16.54 11.65 5.99
C ASP A 22 -16.84 10.32 5.30
N ASP A 23 -17.16 10.34 3.99
CA ASP A 23 -17.40 9.12 3.20
C ASP A 23 -16.16 8.20 3.19
N MET A 24 -14.95 8.78 3.13
CA MET A 24 -13.69 8.02 3.18
C MET A 24 -13.49 7.38 4.56
N VAL A 25 -13.77 8.13 5.62
CA VAL A 25 -13.66 7.66 7.02
C VAL A 25 -14.65 6.53 7.30
N GLU A 26 -15.91 6.69 6.90
CA GLU A 26 -16.94 5.65 7.02
C GLU A 26 -16.54 4.38 6.27
N THR A 27 -16.07 4.51 5.02
CA THR A 27 -15.61 3.39 4.20
C THR A 27 -14.41 2.67 4.84
N PHE A 28 -13.44 3.43 5.34
CA PHE A 28 -12.26 2.86 6.02
C PHE A 28 -12.66 2.07 7.27
N HIS A 29 -13.55 2.62 8.10
CA HIS A 29 -14.05 1.92 9.29
C HIS A 29 -14.82 0.64 8.94
N ALA A 30 -15.61 0.65 7.85
CA ALA A 30 -16.34 -0.53 7.38
C ALA A 30 -15.42 -1.67 6.93
N ILE A 31 -14.22 -1.37 6.42
CA ILE A 31 -13.22 -2.38 6.05
C ILE A 31 -12.65 -3.08 7.30
N GLY A 32 -12.58 -2.39 8.44
CA GLY A 32 -12.16 -2.98 9.72
C GLY A 32 -10.66 -3.34 9.79
N ALA A 33 -9.83 -2.75 8.94
CA ALA A 33 -8.38 -2.96 8.93
C ALA A 33 -7.63 -1.72 9.45
N PRO A 34 -6.46 -1.88 10.09
CA PRO A 34 -5.70 -0.75 10.60
C PRO A 34 -4.95 0.04 9.52
N PHE A 35 -4.79 -0.55 8.35
CA PHE A 35 -4.10 -0.02 7.18
C PHE A 35 -4.76 -0.60 5.92
N VAL A 36 -5.04 0.23 4.93
CA VAL A 36 -5.67 -0.16 3.67
C VAL A 36 -4.92 0.50 2.51
N PHE A 37 -4.35 -0.32 1.61
CA PHE A 37 -3.87 0.15 0.32
C PHE A 37 -5.01 0.26 -0.69
N SER A 38 -4.87 1.17 -1.64
CA SER A 38 -5.60 1.06 -2.90
C SER A 38 -5.22 -0.25 -3.62
N ALA A 39 -6.12 -0.77 -4.45
CA ALA A 39 -5.92 -2.03 -5.16
C ALA A 39 -5.95 -1.81 -6.67
N GLU A 40 -5.11 -2.55 -7.40
CA GLU A 40 -4.99 -2.48 -8.85
C GLU A 40 -5.08 -3.86 -9.51
N CYS A 41 -5.27 -3.86 -10.83
CA CYS A 41 -5.30 -5.06 -11.66
C CYS A 41 -3.91 -5.56 -12.05
N GLY A 42 -2.90 -4.67 -12.05
CA GLY A 42 -1.54 -4.96 -12.49
C GLY A 42 -0.69 -5.53 -11.36
N CYS A 43 0.08 -6.58 -11.65
CA CYS A 43 1.06 -7.10 -10.70
C CYS A 43 2.39 -6.36 -10.86
N TRP A 44 2.39 -5.04 -10.64
CA TRP A 44 3.60 -4.23 -10.83
C TRP A 44 4.36 -4.04 -9.50
N PRO A 45 5.71 -4.00 -9.52
CA PRO A 45 6.60 -4.31 -10.64
C PRO A 45 6.91 -5.80 -10.80
N PHE A 46 6.36 -6.66 -9.94
CA PHE A 46 6.71 -8.09 -9.85
C PHE A 46 6.57 -8.85 -11.18
N VAL A 47 5.62 -8.47 -12.04
CA VAL A 47 5.44 -9.06 -13.38
C VAL A 47 6.72 -9.04 -14.23
N GLY A 48 7.60 -8.05 -14.00
CA GLY A 48 8.89 -7.93 -14.69
C GLY A 48 10.05 -8.71 -14.04
N ARG A 49 9.86 -9.30 -12.86
CA ARG A 49 10.90 -10.09 -12.18
C ARG A 49 11.07 -11.48 -12.82
N PRO A 50 12.25 -12.12 -12.71
CA PRO A 50 12.47 -13.48 -13.22
C PRO A 50 11.46 -14.52 -12.71
N ASN A 51 11.02 -14.42 -11.46
CA ASN A 51 9.98 -15.25 -10.84
C ASN A 51 8.61 -14.55 -10.78
N GLY A 52 8.39 -13.52 -11.61
CA GLY A 52 7.23 -12.66 -11.53
C GLY A 52 5.90 -13.40 -11.65
N ARG A 53 5.81 -14.38 -12.56
CA ARG A 53 4.61 -15.21 -12.73
C ARG A 53 4.21 -15.88 -11.42
N GLU A 54 5.14 -16.57 -10.76
CA GLU A 54 4.91 -17.25 -9.48
C GLU A 54 4.45 -16.26 -8.40
N ILE A 55 5.16 -15.12 -8.26
CA ILE A 55 4.78 -14.09 -7.29
C ILE A 55 3.33 -13.64 -7.53
N CYS A 56 3.01 -13.30 -8.77
CA CYS A 56 1.71 -12.74 -9.14
C CYS A 56 0.56 -13.76 -9.06
N THR A 57 0.81 -15.03 -9.39
CA THR A 57 -0.26 -16.04 -9.42
C THR A 57 -0.40 -16.83 -8.14
N GLU A 58 0.69 -17.06 -7.40
CA GLU A 58 0.73 -18.00 -6.28
C GLU A 58 0.96 -17.33 -4.93
N ARG A 59 1.80 -16.29 -4.84
CA ARG A 59 2.11 -15.64 -3.55
C ARG A 59 1.09 -14.59 -3.13
N PHE A 60 0.64 -13.73 -4.05
CA PHE A 60 -0.46 -12.82 -3.73
C PHE A 60 -1.75 -13.62 -3.45
N PRO A 61 -2.56 -13.28 -2.44
CA PRO A 61 -3.82 -13.99 -2.19
C PRO A 61 -4.74 -13.96 -3.42
N ALA A 62 -5.39 -15.08 -3.73
CA ALA A 62 -6.42 -15.10 -4.75
C ALA A 62 -7.62 -14.22 -4.32
N LYS A 63 -8.20 -13.50 -5.28
CA LYS A 63 -9.37 -12.63 -5.08
C LYS A 63 -10.42 -12.92 -6.14
N SER A 64 -11.69 -12.72 -5.79
CA SER A 64 -12.82 -12.84 -6.71
C SER A 64 -12.97 -11.64 -7.66
N THR A 65 -12.22 -10.56 -7.42
CA THR A 65 -12.17 -9.35 -8.23
C THR A 65 -10.87 -9.29 -9.03
N LEU A 66 -10.85 -8.45 -10.06
CA LEU A 66 -9.62 -8.15 -10.82
C LEU A 66 -8.60 -7.36 -9.98
N TYR A 67 -9.05 -6.65 -8.94
CA TYR A 67 -8.24 -5.83 -8.05
C TYR A 67 -7.55 -6.69 -6.99
N ARG A 68 -6.46 -7.33 -7.39
CA ARG A 68 -5.74 -8.31 -6.56
C ARG A 68 -4.50 -7.74 -5.87
N TYR A 69 -3.84 -6.78 -6.52
CA TYR A 69 -2.52 -6.30 -6.10
C TYR A 69 -2.66 -4.95 -5.41
N HIS A 70 -1.74 -4.63 -4.50
CA HIS A 70 -1.71 -3.32 -3.84
C HIS A 70 -1.12 -2.28 -4.79
N ASN A 71 -1.53 -1.04 -4.61
CA ASN A 71 -0.92 0.13 -5.22
C ASN A 71 -0.58 1.14 -4.12
N THR A 72 0.66 1.64 -4.11
CA THR A 72 1.15 2.54 -3.05
C THR A 72 0.85 4.01 -3.31
N GLY A 73 0.36 4.37 -4.50
CA GLY A 73 -0.05 5.72 -4.85
C GLY A 73 -1.26 6.22 -4.06
N ALA A 74 -1.98 5.35 -3.35
CA ALA A 74 -2.90 5.76 -2.30
C ALA A 74 -3.06 4.70 -1.20
N TRP A 75 -3.11 5.16 0.04
CA TRP A 75 -3.47 4.33 1.20
C TRP A 75 -4.05 5.17 2.34
N MET A 76 -4.79 4.51 3.22
CA MET A 76 -5.34 5.09 4.44
C MET A 76 -5.07 4.18 5.63
N ALA A 77 -4.72 4.76 6.77
CA ALA A 77 -4.37 4.00 7.96
C ALA A 77 -4.59 4.79 9.26
N TYR A 78 -4.65 4.10 10.39
CA TYR A 78 -4.41 4.75 11.67
C TYR A 78 -2.95 5.20 11.75
N ALA A 79 -2.69 6.32 12.43
CA ALA A 79 -1.37 6.92 12.53
C ALA A 79 -0.32 5.96 13.11
N PHE A 80 -0.69 5.09 14.06
CA PHE A 80 0.23 4.07 14.57
C PHE A 80 0.67 3.08 13.48
N ALA A 81 -0.26 2.65 12.62
CA ALA A 81 0.01 1.68 11.55
C ALA A 81 0.80 2.33 10.42
N ALA A 82 0.48 3.58 10.07
CA ALA A 82 1.26 4.37 9.12
C ALA A 82 2.71 4.55 9.57
N GLN A 83 2.94 4.83 10.86
CA GLN A 83 4.28 4.96 11.42
C GLN A 83 5.06 3.64 11.38
N ASP A 84 4.42 2.52 11.72
CA ASP A 84 5.06 1.19 11.63
C ASP A 84 5.45 0.87 10.19
N PHE A 85 4.54 1.09 9.24
CA PHE A 85 4.78 0.89 7.81
C PHE A 85 6.00 1.70 7.32
N VAL A 86 6.04 3.00 7.58
CA VAL A 86 7.16 3.87 7.17
C VAL A 86 8.46 3.43 7.84
N ARG A 87 8.42 3.05 9.13
CA ARG A 87 9.62 2.55 9.84
C ARG A 87 10.15 1.26 9.22
N ARG A 88 9.28 0.32 8.85
CA ARG A 88 9.67 -0.92 8.18
C ARG A 88 10.22 -0.67 6.77
N LEU A 89 9.66 0.31 6.05
CA LEU A 89 10.17 0.77 4.75
C LEU A 89 11.60 1.32 4.82
N VAL A 90 11.97 2.05 5.87
CA VAL A 90 13.32 2.63 5.99
C VAL A 90 14.30 1.75 6.79
N ARG A 91 13.81 0.72 7.48
CA ARG A 91 14.63 -0.10 8.39
C ARG A 91 15.78 -0.78 7.63
N GLY A 92 17.01 -0.52 8.09
CA GLY A 92 18.21 -1.12 7.52
C GLY A 92 18.59 -0.56 6.14
N ARG A 93 17.94 0.52 5.69
CA ARG A 93 18.20 1.18 4.41
C ARG A 93 18.73 2.60 4.65
N THR A 94 19.62 3.04 3.79
CA THR A 94 20.07 4.43 3.72
C THR A 94 19.02 5.31 3.06
N ILE A 95 19.06 6.62 3.33
CA ILE A 95 18.18 7.60 2.66
C ILE A 95 18.28 7.53 1.14
N ARG A 96 19.49 7.28 0.60
CA ARG A 96 19.70 7.15 -0.84
C ARG A 96 19.01 5.91 -1.41
N GLU A 97 19.13 4.77 -0.73
CA GLU A 97 18.46 3.53 -1.16
C GLU A 97 16.94 3.68 -1.15
N VAL A 98 16.39 4.29 -0.09
CA VAL A 98 14.95 4.58 -0.02
C VAL A 98 14.52 5.55 -1.12
N GLY A 99 15.29 6.62 -1.35
CA GLY A 99 14.94 7.66 -2.33
C GLY A 99 15.00 7.23 -3.80
N THR A 100 15.63 6.09 -4.11
CA THR A 100 15.66 5.52 -5.47
C THR A 100 14.88 4.22 -5.59
N ALA A 101 14.36 3.69 -4.48
CA ALA A 101 13.62 2.45 -4.48
C ALA A 101 12.22 2.64 -5.08
N ASN A 102 11.70 1.55 -5.62
CA ASN A 102 10.31 1.43 -5.97
C ASN A 102 9.51 1.16 -4.69
N ASP A 103 8.71 2.12 -4.26
CA ASP A 103 7.90 2.05 -3.04
C ASP A 103 6.86 0.93 -3.11
N GLN A 104 6.23 0.72 -4.26
CA GLN A 104 5.29 -0.38 -4.48
C GLN A 104 5.95 -1.74 -4.33
N GLU A 105 7.17 -1.88 -4.84
CA GLU A 105 7.98 -3.08 -4.69
C GLU A 105 8.31 -3.37 -3.22
N LEU A 106 8.81 -2.36 -2.50
CA LEU A 106 9.16 -2.50 -1.08
C LEU A 106 7.94 -2.85 -0.21
N ALA A 107 6.81 -2.19 -0.46
CA ALA A 107 5.56 -2.51 0.23
C ALA A 107 5.07 -3.93 -0.11
N GLY A 108 5.22 -4.35 -1.37
CA GLY A 108 4.84 -5.68 -1.83
C GLY A 108 5.68 -6.77 -1.17
N ASP A 109 7.00 -6.62 -1.13
CA ASP A 109 7.87 -7.56 -0.43
C ASP A 109 7.47 -7.66 1.06
N MET A 110 7.14 -6.54 1.72
CA MET A 110 6.63 -6.55 3.11
C MET A 110 5.28 -7.27 3.28
N ILE A 111 4.36 -7.16 2.31
CA ILE A 111 3.06 -7.85 2.34
C ILE A 111 3.26 -9.36 2.16
N LEU A 112 4.16 -9.75 1.25
CA LEU A 112 4.37 -11.14 0.87
C LEU A 112 5.25 -11.93 1.86
N ASP A 113 6.05 -11.23 2.66
CA ASP A 113 6.96 -11.85 3.62
C ASP A 113 6.35 -12.06 5.02
N GLY A 114 5.17 -11.48 5.29
CA GLY A 114 4.35 -11.73 6.49
C GLY A 114 5.07 -11.50 7.81
#